data_AF-A0A8J3KPP2-F1
#
_entry.id   AF-A0A8J3KPP2-F1
#
_cell.length_a   1.000
_cell.length_b   1.000
_cell.length_c   1.000
_cell.angle_alpha   90.00
_cell.angle_beta   90.00
_cell.angle_gamma   90.00
#
_symmetry.space_group_name_H-M   'P 1'
#
loop_
_entity.id
_entity.type
_entity.pdbx_description
1 polymer ?
#
loop_
_entity_poly.entity_id
_entity_poly.type
_entity_poly.pdbx_seq_one_letter_code
_entity_poly.pdbx_strand_id
1 'polypeptide(L)' 'METTYCDRCGEPGGGAAHDGCRAARELEPPRFCAHCRRRMKVQVVPAGWTATCVEHGTLTGH' A
#
# COMPACT_ATOMS: atom_id res chain seq x y z
N MET A 1 8.13 -15.61 -9.62
CA MET A 1 8.07 -15.45 -8.16
C MET A 1 7.46 -14.09 -7.88
N GLU A 2 6.16 -14.07 -7.67
CA GLU A 2 5.41 -12.87 -7.28
C GLU A 2 5.72 -12.56 -5.81
N THR A 3 6.73 -11.71 -5.58
CA THR A 3 7.01 -11.23 -4.24
C THR A 3 6.00 -10.13 -3.92
N THR A 4 5.01 -10.43 -3.09
CA THR A 4 4.12 -9.40 -2.53
C THR A 4 4.89 -8.59 -1.51
N TYR A 5 4.79 -7.26 -1.60
CA TYR A 5 5.38 -6.32 -0.64
C TYR A 5 4.28 -5.75 0.26
N CYS A 6 4.64 -5.45 1.50
CA CYS A 6 3.79 -4.68 2.39
C CYS A 6 3.62 -3.27 1.83
N ASP A 7 2.41 -2.92 1.45
CA ASP A 7 2.07 -1.62 0.87
C ASP A 7 2.22 -0.42 1.86
N ARG A 8 2.80 -0.62 3.06
CA ARG A 8 2.88 0.36 4.17
C ARG A 8 4.32 0.69 4.52
N CYS A 9 5.16 -0.35 4.71
CA CYS A 9 6.58 -0.21 4.97
C CYS A 9 7.45 -0.51 3.73
N GLY A 10 6.92 -1.21 2.72
CA GLY A 10 7.62 -1.58 1.50
C GLY A 10 8.48 -2.86 1.61
N GLU A 11 8.45 -3.54 2.76
CA GLU A 11 9.17 -4.80 2.98
C GLU A 11 8.46 -6.01 2.35
N PRO A 12 9.18 -7.09 1.98
CA PRO A 12 8.56 -8.29 1.41
C PRO A 12 7.60 -8.96 2.42
N GLY A 13 6.36 -9.20 1.99
CA GLY A 13 5.23 -9.65 2.82
C GLY A 13 5.28 -11.10 3.31
N GLY A 14 6.45 -11.76 3.23
CA GLY A 14 6.64 -13.15 3.62
C GLY A 14 6.79 -13.39 5.13
N GLY A 15 6.64 -12.38 5.98
CA GLY A 15 6.87 -12.48 7.44
C GLY A 15 5.69 -12.06 8.30
N ALA A 16 5.54 -12.70 9.46
CA ALA A 16 4.51 -12.40 10.48
C ALA A 16 4.62 -11.00 11.12
N ALA A 17 5.65 -10.19 10.78
CA ALA A 17 5.90 -8.89 11.38
C ALA A 17 4.96 -7.75 10.92
N HIS A 18 3.94 -8.05 10.10
CA HIS A 18 3.09 -7.04 9.46
C HIS A 18 1.72 -6.84 10.12
N ASP A 19 1.43 -7.42 11.27
CA ASP A 19 0.14 -7.20 11.96
C ASP A 19 -0.09 -5.71 12.29
N GLY A 20 0.92 -5.01 12.80
CA GLY A 20 0.84 -3.56 13.02
C GLY A 20 0.72 -2.76 11.72
N CYS A 21 1.32 -3.24 10.63
CA CYS A 21 1.15 -2.61 9.31
C CYS A 21 -0.26 -2.82 8.76
N ARG A 22 -0.86 -3.98 9.02
CA ARG A 22 -2.24 -4.32 8.63
C ARG A 22 -3.24 -3.47 9.40
N ALA A 23 -3.10 -3.40 10.72
CA ALA A 23 -3.96 -2.59 11.59
C ALA A 23 -3.91 -1.10 11.23
N ALA A 24 -2.70 -0.56 11.00
CA ALA A 24 -2.56 0.83 10.55
C ALA A 24 -3.25 1.09 9.20
N ARG A 25 -3.25 0.09 8.30
CA ARG A 25 -3.86 0.23 6.98
C ARG A 25 -5.38 0.19 6.95
N GLU A 26 -6.01 -0.16 8.06
CA GLU A 26 -7.46 0.03 8.20
C GLU A 26 -7.82 1.52 8.26
N LEU A 27 -6.88 2.37 8.70
CA LEU A 27 -7.07 3.81 8.89
C LEU A 27 -6.28 4.64 7.87
N GLU A 28 -5.15 4.13 7.38
CA GLU A 28 -4.24 4.86 6.50
C GLU A 28 -4.20 4.28 5.08
N PRO A 29 -4.12 5.13 4.04
CA PRO A 29 -3.96 4.68 2.66
C PRO A 29 -2.62 3.96 2.42
N PRO A 30 -2.54 3.11 1.38
CA PRO A 30 -1.32 2.45 0.97
C PRO A 30 -0.26 3.45 0.49
N ARG A 31 0.95 3.33 1.03
CA ARG A 31 2.09 4.19 0.70
C ARG A 31 3.02 3.58 -0.34
N PHE A 32 3.01 2.26 -0.49
CA PHE A 32 3.88 1.51 -1.40
C PHE A 32 3.07 0.55 -2.26
N CYS A 33 3.54 0.28 -3.47
CA CYS A 33 2.93 -0.72 -4.33
C CYS A 33 3.27 -2.14 -3.84
N ALA A 34 2.25 -2.99 -3.67
CA ALA A 34 2.42 -4.38 -3.26
C ALA A 34 3.14 -5.26 -4.30
N HIS A 35 3.33 -4.77 -5.53
CA HIS A 35 3.98 -5.52 -6.62
C HIS A 35 5.43 -5.10 -6.85
N CYS A 36 5.74 -3.79 -6.84
CA CYS A 36 7.08 -3.28 -7.13
C CYS A 36 7.73 -2.45 -6.04
N ARG A 37 7.18 -2.43 -4.82
CA ARG A 37 7.68 -1.72 -3.63
C ARG A 37 7.96 -0.21 -3.82
N ARG A 38 7.53 0.39 -4.93
CA ARG A 38 7.69 1.84 -5.18
C ARG A 38 6.68 2.61 -4.35
N ARG A 39 7.06 3.82 -3.90
CA ARG A 39 6.14 4.74 -3.25
C ARG A 39 5.03 5.16 -4.23
N MET A 40 3.79 5.10 -3.77
CA MET A 40 2.63 5.52 -4.54
C MET A 40 2.36 7.01 -4.31
N LYS A 41 1.81 7.69 -5.32
CA LYS A 41 1.25 9.03 -5.15
C LYS A 41 -0.11 8.90 -4.49
N VAL A 42 -0.19 9.26 -3.22
CA VAL A 42 -1.42 9.19 -2.43
C VAL A 42 -2.09 10.56 -2.38
N GLN A 43 -3.38 10.58 -2.69
CA GLN A 43 -4.28 11.71 -2.52
C GLN A 43 -5.39 11.29 -1.55
N VAL A 44 -5.52 12.00 -0.44
CA VAL A 44 -6.60 11.79 0.54
C VAL A 44 -7.66 12.84 0.29
N VAL A 45 -8.92 12.43 0.23
CA VAL A 45 -10.11 13.28 0.06
C VAL A 45 -11.14 12.93 1.13
N PRO A 46 -12.14 13.78 1.42
CA PRO A 46 -13.15 13.46 2.43
C PRO A 46 -13.96 12.19 2.13
N ALA A 47 -14.08 11.80 0.85
CA ALA A 47 -14.80 10.61 0.41
C ALA A 47 -13.94 9.33 0.30
N GLY A 48 -12.69 9.38 0.76
CA GLY A 48 -11.76 8.26 0.72
C GLY A 48 -10.35 8.67 0.26
N TRP A 49 -9.67 7.78 -0.44
CA TRP A 49 -8.31 8.05 -0.92
C TRP A 49 -8.02 7.37 -2.25
N THR A 50 -7.00 7.88 -2.92
CA THR A 50 -6.51 7.36 -4.19
C THR A 50 -4.99 7.24 -4.11
N ALA A 51 -4.46 6.07 -4.45
CA ALA A 51 -3.03 5.80 -4.48
C ALA A 51 -2.63 5.33 -5.88
N THR A 52 -1.74 6.06 -6.55
CA THR A 52 -1.29 5.72 -7.91
C THR A 52 0.16 5.26 -7.93
N CYS A 53 0.39 4.05 -8.43
CA CYS A 53 1.69 3.53 -8.80
C CYS A 53 1.97 3.86 -10.28
N VAL A 54 3.21 4.26 -10.58
CA VAL A 54 3.61 4.59 -11.96
C VAL A 54 3.59 3.40 -12.91
N GLU A 55 3.72 2.19 -12.39
CA GLU A 55 3.88 0.97 -13.19
C GLU A 55 2.65 0.04 -13.10
N HIS A 56 1.98 0.01 -11.94
CA HIS A 56 0.87 -0.91 -11.66
C HIS A 56 -0.51 -0.23 -11.68
N GLY A 57 -0.56 1.09 -11.82
CA GLY A 57 -1.82 1.84 -11.87
C GLY A 57 -2.34 2.29 -10.51
N THR A 58 -3.64 2.56 -10.45
CA THR A 58 -4.29 3.29 -9.35
C THR A 58 -5.17 2.39 -8.51
N LEU A 59 -5.08 2.57 -7.19
CA LEU A 59 -5.93 1.98 -6.17
C LEU A 59 -6.78 3.08 -5.52
N THR A 60 -8.00 2.75 -5.14
CA THR A 60 -8.91 3.65 -4.42
C THR A 60 -9.52 2.93 -3.23
N GLY A 61 -9.65 3.63 -2.12
CA GLY A 61 -10.39 3.17 -0.94
C GLY A 61 -11.44 4.20 -0.54
N HIS A 62 -12.54 3.73 0.03
CA HIS A 62 -13.62 4.54 0.56
C HIS A 62 -13.54 4.57 2.09
#